data_AF-A0ABD3MRD8-F1
#
_entry.id   AF-A0ABD3MRD8-F1
#
_cell.length_a   1.000
_cell.length_b   1.000
_cell.length_c   1.000
_cell.angle_alpha   90.00
_cell.angle_beta   90.00
_cell.angle_gamma   90.00
#
_symmetry.space_group_name_H-M   'P 1'
#
loop_
_entity.id
_entity.type
_entity.pdbx_description
1 polymer ?
#
loop_
_entity_poly.entity_id
_entity_poly.type
_entity_poly.pdbx_seq_one_letter_code
_entity_poly.pdbx_strand_id
1 'polypeptide(L)'
;MSVSDSSVTNLIGALDSADNDPPIADVTDVSATETYYIESDRTLLSLVALSIGLCDANGLKILDPDTPPWENMNANIIKPKVDDLKAECIRRWHAFIQHDPDASKECRAKEPSNKYWDKKKLLKYLCDHPISGSCDVTFLRAEISKWREAAVDAAKELISEKRQLDIADAAAKKYKSWTGKHPYLRLMHAIVDDDNIKRAYIHRNDVPSGRMAVENRNTAEAKAANVWQMVADKWNDVTFEPVTESVPDLFHTTFDVSEIISHDMVVSNLPPNADKAKERFESMMTVLKRIIPKWEKSGQGDGGHHGDDDDNNPIKHRDAYEDVFDNDNDDDECEENGDDGEKILHNKPKWGEFKGRSRYALSSRQDFFQSTNSYVLYLWHIIDKHKLIGSSMSMLADGVGSLDGARGIPSAIRKGNDDYDKDDDELQSIGSKSIASKSTNNTGDEDKLSTSIRDHGAYVLRMAMLKAQEGEKNRAHAVAKEKRQRTDAMDEQILALRAEKRQLTIQLCSIEPGTNTSLINAISASIAEVEEDIKQREINKKGMQQIDVEVPTPIKNNCTPEDKSK
;
A
#
# COMPACT_ATOMS: atom_id res chain seq x y z
N MET A 1 -3.58 -18.72 -72.60
CA MET A 1 -4.13 -20.09 -72.79
C MET A 1 -4.85 -20.44 -71.50
N SER A 2 -6.17 -20.36 -71.53
CA SER A 2 -7.06 -20.63 -70.40
C SER A 2 -8.04 -21.73 -70.83
N VAL A 3 -8.15 -22.80 -70.05
CA VAL A 3 -9.33 -23.69 -69.91
C VAL A 3 -9.04 -24.63 -68.71
N SER A 4 -9.67 -24.42 -67.54
CA SER A 4 -10.92 -25.06 -67.02
C SER A 4 -10.68 -26.48 -66.48
N ASP A 5 -10.80 -26.85 -65.20
CA ASP A 5 -11.81 -26.68 -64.11
C ASP A 5 -12.76 -27.90 -63.95
N SER A 6 -13.07 -28.23 -62.68
CA SER A 6 -14.00 -29.24 -62.09
C SER A 6 -13.58 -30.74 -62.17
N SER A 7 -13.46 -31.54 -61.09
CA SER A 7 -14.23 -31.78 -59.84
C SER A 7 -15.46 -32.69 -60.00
N VAL A 8 -15.41 -33.93 -59.46
CA VAL A 8 -16.57 -34.71 -58.94
C VAL A 8 -16.12 -35.78 -57.90
N THR A 9 -16.24 -35.41 -56.62
CA THR A 9 -16.82 -36.09 -55.41
C THR A 9 -16.89 -37.62 -55.18
N ASN A 10 -16.91 -37.95 -53.86
CA ASN A 10 -17.62 -39.04 -53.12
C ASN A 10 -16.76 -40.25 -52.65
N LEU A 11 -16.89 -40.85 -51.45
CA LEU A 11 -17.70 -40.66 -50.23
C LEU A 11 -17.19 -41.65 -49.14
N ILE A 12 -16.99 -41.16 -47.91
CA ILE A 12 -17.15 -41.73 -46.54
C ILE A 12 -17.18 -43.26 -46.28
N GLY A 13 -16.44 -43.68 -45.24
CA GLY A 13 -16.77 -44.77 -44.28
C GLY A 13 -15.71 -45.88 -44.19
N ALA A 14 -15.30 -46.47 -43.06
CA ALA A 14 -15.51 -46.35 -41.62
C ALA A 14 -14.65 -47.48 -40.99
N LEU A 15 -14.01 -47.19 -39.83
CA LEU A 15 -13.67 -48.09 -38.70
C LEU A 15 -13.22 -49.55 -38.98
N ASP A 16 -12.00 -49.93 -38.56
CA ASP A 16 -11.74 -50.67 -37.30
C ASP A 16 -10.33 -51.32 -37.27
N SER A 17 -9.72 -51.29 -36.07
CA SER A 17 -8.79 -52.25 -35.48
C SER A 17 -7.26 -52.14 -35.64
N ALA A 18 -6.67 -51.97 -34.44
CA ALA A 18 -5.45 -52.61 -33.91
C ALA A 18 -4.11 -51.87 -34.03
N ASP A 19 -3.84 -51.10 -32.96
CA ASP A 19 -2.59 -51.03 -32.18
C ASP A 19 -1.35 -51.71 -32.80
N ASN A 20 -0.38 -50.88 -33.18
CA ASN A 20 1.06 -51.07 -32.94
C ASN A 20 1.80 -49.80 -33.36
N ASP A 21 1.64 -48.72 -32.60
CA ASP A 21 2.62 -47.64 -32.64
C ASP A 21 3.86 -48.09 -31.84
N PRO A 22 5.07 -48.11 -32.44
CA PRO A 22 6.29 -48.34 -31.69
C PRO A 22 6.49 -47.18 -30.71
N PRO A 23 6.96 -47.43 -29.48
CA PRO A 23 7.12 -46.37 -28.50
C PRO A 23 8.15 -45.35 -29.03
N ILE A 24 7.67 -44.12 -29.22
CA ILE A 24 8.52 -42.93 -29.35
C ILE A 24 9.25 -42.80 -28.01
N ALA A 25 10.51 -43.23 -27.97
CA ALA A 25 11.41 -42.95 -26.87
C ALA A 25 11.75 -41.45 -26.89
N ASP A 26 10.90 -40.64 -26.26
CA ASP A 26 11.25 -39.29 -25.84
C ASP A 26 12.12 -39.40 -24.58
N VAL A 27 13.41 -39.67 -24.78
CA VAL A 27 14.43 -39.56 -23.74
C VAL A 27 15.19 -38.27 -24.00
N THR A 28 14.67 -37.18 -23.44
CA THR A 28 15.51 -36.01 -23.16
C THR A 28 16.52 -36.43 -22.09
N ASP A 29 17.73 -36.75 -22.52
CA ASP A 29 18.82 -37.16 -21.63
C ASP A 29 19.31 -35.93 -20.86
N VAL A 30 18.59 -35.58 -19.79
CA VAL A 30 18.94 -34.49 -18.87
C VAL A 30 20.22 -34.88 -18.14
N SER A 31 21.24 -34.03 -18.20
CA SER A 31 22.53 -34.34 -17.58
C SER A 31 22.42 -34.47 -16.06
N ALA A 32 23.20 -35.36 -15.44
CA ALA A 32 23.13 -35.61 -13.99
C ALA A 32 23.36 -34.33 -13.14
N THR A 33 24.12 -33.36 -13.68
CA THR A 33 24.31 -32.04 -13.05
C THR A 33 23.07 -31.16 -13.16
N GLU A 34 22.38 -31.20 -14.30
CA GLU A 34 21.13 -30.48 -14.51
C GLU A 34 20.02 -31.03 -13.63
N THR A 35 19.88 -32.36 -13.52
CA THR A 35 18.94 -33.00 -12.59
C THR A 35 19.17 -32.54 -11.16
N TYR A 36 20.42 -32.57 -10.68
CA TYR A 36 20.75 -32.12 -9.33
C TYR A 36 20.46 -30.63 -9.11
N TYR A 37 20.75 -29.77 -10.10
CA TYR A 37 20.43 -28.35 -10.02
C TYR A 37 18.92 -28.10 -9.91
N ILE A 38 18.10 -28.86 -10.66
CA ILE A 38 16.64 -28.80 -10.59
C ILE A 38 16.13 -29.28 -9.22
N GLU A 39 16.63 -30.41 -8.72
CA GLU A 39 16.29 -30.95 -7.40
C GLU A 39 16.72 -30.02 -6.25
N SER A 40 17.76 -29.21 -6.47
CA SER A 40 18.26 -28.22 -5.53
C SER A 40 17.58 -26.85 -5.70
N ASP A 41 16.32 -26.84 -6.12
CA ASP A 41 15.45 -25.67 -6.34
C ASP A 41 16.06 -24.60 -7.26
N ARG A 42 16.99 -24.97 -8.15
CA ARG A 42 17.66 -24.07 -9.10
C ARG A 42 18.31 -22.86 -8.41
N THR A 43 18.87 -23.07 -7.22
CA THR A 43 19.45 -21.99 -6.42
C THR A 43 20.81 -21.54 -6.96
N LEU A 44 21.13 -20.25 -6.82
CA LEU A 44 22.48 -19.74 -7.12
C LEU A 44 23.55 -20.45 -6.28
N LEU A 45 23.21 -20.87 -5.06
CA LEU A 45 24.09 -21.59 -4.15
C LEU A 45 24.52 -22.96 -4.73
N SER A 46 23.58 -23.74 -5.25
CA SER A 46 23.88 -25.02 -5.89
C SER A 46 24.68 -24.80 -7.18
N LEU A 47 24.35 -23.76 -7.96
CA LEU A 47 25.11 -23.38 -9.15
C LEU A 47 26.57 -23.00 -8.82
N VAL A 48 26.80 -22.29 -7.72
CA VAL A 48 28.15 -21.99 -7.22
C VAL A 48 28.88 -23.29 -6.87
N ALA A 49 28.27 -24.19 -6.10
CA ALA A 49 28.90 -25.45 -5.71
C ALA A 49 29.29 -26.32 -6.93
N LEU A 50 28.39 -26.43 -7.91
CA LEU A 50 28.61 -27.19 -9.15
C LEU A 50 29.73 -26.59 -10.02
N SER A 51 29.91 -25.27 -10.00
CA SER A 51 30.89 -24.59 -10.85
C SER A 51 32.32 -24.52 -10.27
N ILE A 52 32.54 -25.00 -9.03
CA ILE A 52 33.87 -24.99 -8.41
C ILE A 52 34.85 -25.84 -9.24
N GLY A 53 35.98 -25.24 -9.60
CA GLY A 53 37.02 -25.86 -10.43
C GLY A 53 36.84 -25.66 -11.94
N LEU A 54 35.71 -25.08 -12.39
CA LEU A 54 35.50 -24.77 -13.79
C LEU A 54 36.07 -23.40 -14.16
N CYS A 55 36.83 -23.37 -15.26
CA CYS A 55 37.41 -22.15 -15.81
C CYS A 55 36.88 -21.83 -17.21
N ASP A 56 36.95 -20.55 -17.56
CA ASP A 56 36.70 -20.02 -18.90
C ASP A 56 37.92 -20.25 -19.82
N ALA A 57 37.82 -19.79 -21.07
CA ALA A 57 38.90 -19.90 -22.04
C ALA A 57 40.19 -19.15 -21.64
N ASN A 58 40.10 -18.21 -20.69
CA ASN A 58 41.22 -17.42 -20.18
C ASN A 58 41.80 -18.01 -18.88
N GLY A 59 41.27 -19.13 -18.39
CA GLY A 59 41.69 -19.76 -17.14
C GLY A 59 41.11 -19.09 -15.88
N LEU A 60 40.17 -18.15 -16.02
CA LEU A 60 39.44 -17.54 -14.90
C LEU A 60 38.26 -18.41 -14.50
N LYS A 61 37.90 -18.40 -13.21
CA LYS A 61 36.72 -19.14 -12.74
C LYS A 61 35.46 -18.63 -13.44
N ILE A 62 34.63 -19.54 -13.93
CA ILE A 62 33.39 -19.16 -14.63
C ILE A 62 32.39 -18.42 -13.71
N LEU A 63 32.41 -18.76 -12.42
CA LEU A 63 31.65 -18.10 -11.36
C LEU A 63 32.58 -17.90 -10.16
N ASP A 64 32.89 -16.65 -9.86
CA ASP A 64 33.62 -16.27 -8.65
C ASP A 64 32.74 -15.36 -7.77
N PRO A 65 32.24 -15.86 -6.62
CA PRO A 65 31.37 -15.11 -5.71
C PRO A 65 31.96 -13.80 -5.21
N ASP A 66 33.28 -13.64 -5.26
CA ASP A 66 33.98 -12.45 -4.74
C ASP A 66 34.26 -11.42 -5.85
N THR A 67 33.62 -11.55 -7.03
CA THR A 67 33.77 -10.62 -8.16
C THR A 67 32.40 -10.11 -8.66
N PRO A 68 32.32 -8.95 -9.35
CA PRO A 68 31.06 -8.48 -9.94
C PRO A 68 30.45 -9.50 -10.92
N PRO A 69 29.10 -9.65 -10.95
CA PRO A 69 28.08 -8.90 -10.18
C PRO A 69 27.76 -9.49 -8.79
N TRP A 70 28.57 -10.44 -8.30
CA TRP A 70 28.27 -11.32 -7.17
C TRP A 70 28.72 -10.79 -5.80
N GLU A 71 29.78 -9.97 -5.79
CA GLU A 71 30.52 -9.52 -4.59
C GLU A 71 29.64 -8.92 -3.47
N ASN A 72 28.52 -8.28 -3.84
CA ASN A 72 27.60 -7.61 -2.92
C ASN A 72 26.34 -8.43 -2.59
N MET A 73 26.22 -9.65 -3.12
CA MET A 73 25.09 -10.52 -2.83
C MET A 73 25.18 -11.11 -1.42
N ASN A 74 24.02 -11.46 -0.86
CA ASN A 74 23.94 -12.10 0.45
C ASN A 74 24.78 -13.39 0.47
N ALA A 75 25.70 -13.48 1.42
CA ALA A 75 26.61 -14.62 1.56
C ALA A 75 25.88 -15.97 1.68
N ASN A 76 24.69 -16.01 2.28
CA ASN A 76 23.90 -17.25 2.41
C ASN A 76 23.34 -17.76 1.07
N ILE A 77 23.24 -16.89 0.06
CA ILE A 77 22.70 -17.22 -1.26
C ILE A 77 23.83 -17.67 -2.21
N ILE A 78 25.06 -17.20 -1.99
CA ILE A 78 26.14 -17.33 -2.97
C ILE A 78 27.40 -18.04 -2.45
N LYS A 79 27.57 -18.20 -1.14
CA LYS A 79 28.75 -18.86 -0.55
C LYS A 79 28.36 -20.21 0.04
N PRO A 80 28.67 -21.34 -0.63
CA PRO A 80 28.42 -22.67 -0.11
C PRO A 80 29.04 -22.88 1.27
N LYS A 81 28.26 -23.50 2.16
CA LYS A 81 28.69 -23.93 3.49
C LYS A 81 29.52 -25.21 3.39
N VAL A 82 30.15 -25.57 4.50
CA VAL A 82 31.00 -26.78 4.57
C VAL A 82 30.23 -28.04 4.19
N ASP A 83 28.97 -28.16 4.61
CA ASP A 83 28.16 -29.34 4.32
C ASP A 83 27.75 -29.41 2.85
N ASP A 84 27.44 -28.27 2.21
CA ASP A 84 27.18 -28.19 0.76
C ASP A 84 28.41 -28.67 -0.05
N LEU A 85 29.60 -28.23 0.35
CA LEU A 85 30.86 -28.62 -0.29
C LEU A 85 31.18 -30.11 -0.07
N LYS A 86 30.88 -30.66 1.12
CA LYS A 86 31.03 -32.10 1.39
C LYS A 86 30.10 -32.93 0.52
N ALA A 87 28.83 -32.54 0.41
CA ALA A 87 27.85 -33.20 -0.45
C ALA A 87 28.32 -33.22 -1.90
N GLU A 88 28.81 -32.09 -2.42
CA GLU A 88 29.32 -32.00 -3.79
C GLU A 88 30.57 -32.86 -4.02
N CYS A 89 31.49 -32.96 -3.05
CA CYS A 89 32.66 -33.84 -3.16
C CYS A 89 32.24 -35.32 -3.33
N ILE A 90 31.24 -35.77 -2.56
CA ILE A 90 30.71 -37.15 -2.66
C ILE A 90 29.95 -37.34 -3.97
N ARG A 91 29.15 -36.35 -4.39
CA ARG A 91 28.41 -36.41 -5.66
C ARG A 91 29.35 -36.58 -6.85
N ARG A 92 30.41 -35.76 -6.94
CA ARG A 92 31.41 -35.86 -8.02
C ARG A 92 32.14 -37.20 -8.00
N TRP A 93 32.42 -37.74 -6.81
CA TRP A 93 33.01 -39.05 -6.65
C TRP A 93 32.11 -40.17 -7.20
N HIS A 94 30.81 -40.16 -6.86
CA HIS A 94 29.85 -41.13 -7.40
C HIS A 94 29.72 -41.03 -8.92
N ALA A 95 29.65 -39.81 -9.46
CA ALA A 95 29.61 -39.61 -10.91
C ALA A 95 30.88 -40.15 -11.60
N PHE A 96 32.05 -39.91 -11.01
CA PHE A 96 33.33 -40.43 -11.54
C PHE A 96 33.35 -41.97 -11.60
N ILE A 97 32.93 -42.65 -10.52
CA ILE A 97 32.90 -44.12 -10.45
C ILE A 97 31.83 -44.72 -11.38
N GLN A 98 30.71 -44.02 -11.62
CA GLN A 98 29.70 -44.47 -12.59
C GLN A 98 30.23 -44.43 -14.04
N HIS A 99 31.08 -43.47 -14.38
CA HIS A 99 31.66 -43.34 -15.72
C HIS A 99 32.89 -44.23 -15.96
N ASP A 100 33.64 -44.61 -14.90
CA ASP A 100 34.78 -45.53 -14.98
C ASP A 100 34.74 -46.59 -13.86
N PRO A 101 34.05 -47.72 -14.08
CA PRO A 101 33.89 -48.77 -13.06
C PRO A 101 35.19 -49.49 -12.70
N ASP A 102 36.14 -49.56 -13.65
CA ASP A 102 37.42 -50.27 -13.49
C ASP A 102 38.47 -49.39 -12.78
N ALA A 103 38.30 -48.06 -12.78
CA ALA A 103 39.05 -47.15 -11.90
C ALA A 103 38.91 -47.48 -10.41
N SER A 104 37.81 -48.13 -9.98
CA SER A 104 37.63 -48.57 -8.59
C SER A 104 38.45 -49.81 -8.22
N LYS A 105 38.85 -50.62 -9.22
CA LYS A 105 39.57 -51.89 -9.03
C LYS A 105 41.07 -51.74 -9.21
N GLU A 106 41.53 -50.95 -10.19
CA GLU A 106 42.96 -50.74 -10.44
C GLU A 106 43.55 -49.56 -9.65
N CYS A 107 42.79 -48.49 -9.43
CA CYS A 107 43.16 -47.42 -8.52
C CYS A 107 42.43 -47.65 -7.18
N ARG A 108 43.16 -47.67 -6.07
CA ARG A 108 42.60 -47.69 -4.70
C ARG A 108 41.90 -46.37 -4.35
N ALA A 109 41.13 -45.81 -5.27
CA ALA A 109 40.43 -44.57 -5.10
C ALA A 109 39.21 -44.90 -4.22
N LYS A 110 39.37 -44.62 -2.91
CA LYS A 110 38.32 -44.77 -1.91
C LYS A 110 37.46 -43.51 -1.93
N GLU A 111 36.18 -43.67 -1.60
CA GLU A 111 35.30 -42.54 -1.35
C GLU A 111 36.01 -41.51 -0.44
N PRO A 112 36.00 -40.22 -0.81
CA PRO A 112 36.59 -39.17 -0.01
C PRO A 112 36.03 -39.18 1.42
N SER A 113 36.85 -39.57 2.40
CA SER A 113 36.47 -39.44 3.82
C SER A 113 36.55 -37.97 4.25
N ASN A 114 35.52 -37.21 3.89
CA ASN A 114 35.48 -35.74 4.01
C ASN A 114 34.83 -35.23 5.31
N LYS A 115 34.44 -36.14 6.22
CA LYS A 115 33.74 -35.83 7.48
C LYS A 115 34.41 -34.70 8.29
N TYR A 116 35.74 -34.73 8.37
CA TYR A 116 36.56 -33.77 9.14
C TYR A 116 37.36 -32.80 8.26
N TRP A 117 37.03 -32.66 6.97
CA TRP A 117 37.74 -31.72 6.11
C TRP A 117 37.29 -30.29 6.40
N ASP A 118 38.26 -29.37 6.43
CA ASP A 118 38.00 -27.95 6.50
C ASP A 118 37.62 -27.40 5.12
N LYS A 119 37.11 -26.16 5.09
CA LYS A 119 36.66 -25.52 3.83
C LYS A 119 37.79 -25.44 2.78
N LYS A 120 39.04 -25.19 3.20
CA LYS A 120 40.19 -25.09 2.30
C LYS A 120 40.46 -26.42 1.60
N LYS A 121 40.45 -27.52 2.34
CA LYS A 121 40.67 -28.85 1.78
C LYS A 121 39.53 -29.29 0.87
N LEU A 122 38.28 -28.97 1.20
CA LEU A 122 37.11 -29.25 0.37
C LEU A 122 37.19 -28.49 -0.98
N LEU A 123 37.44 -27.18 -0.94
CA LEU A 123 37.60 -26.39 -2.16
C LEU A 123 38.77 -26.88 -3.02
N LYS A 124 39.90 -27.23 -2.39
CA LYS A 124 41.05 -27.81 -3.11
C LYS A 124 40.66 -29.10 -3.84
N TYR A 125 39.97 -30.02 -3.15
CA TYR A 125 39.52 -31.27 -3.78
C TYR A 125 38.60 -31.02 -4.98
N LEU A 126 37.63 -30.12 -4.85
CA LEU A 126 36.71 -29.77 -5.94
C LEU A 126 37.42 -29.08 -7.12
N CYS A 127 38.43 -28.26 -6.87
CA CYS A 127 39.27 -27.70 -7.92
C CYS A 127 40.12 -28.76 -8.62
N ASP A 128 40.65 -29.74 -7.87
CA ASP A 128 41.45 -30.84 -8.42
C ASP A 128 40.58 -31.86 -9.20
N HIS A 129 39.26 -31.86 -8.99
CA HIS A 129 38.29 -32.77 -9.61
C HIS A 129 37.11 -31.99 -10.22
N PRO A 130 37.33 -31.20 -11.28
CA PRO A 130 36.28 -30.41 -11.94
C PRO A 130 35.30 -31.31 -12.70
N ILE A 131 34.05 -30.85 -12.85
CA ILE A 131 33.06 -31.49 -13.72
C ILE A 131 33.59 -31.46 -15.15
N SER A 132 33.75 -32.62 -15.78
CA SER A 132 34.40 -32.76 -17.10
C SER A 132 33.42 -33.13 -18.22
N GLY A 133 32.16 -33.44 -17.90
CA GLY A 133 31.13 -33.78 -18.88
C GLY A 133 30.79 -32.59 -19.80
N SER A 134 30.86 -32.77 -21.12
CA SER A 134 30.64 -31.68 -22.08
C SER A 134 29.23 -31.09 -22.00
N CYS A 135 28.21 -31.93 -21.78
CA CYS A 135 26.82 -31.49 -21.62
C CYS A 135 26.66 -30.68 -20.32
N ASP A 136 27.16 -31.18 -19.19
CA ASP A 136 27.09 -30.50 -17.89
C ASP A 136 27.80 -29.14 -17.90
N VAL A 137 28.99 -29.06 -18.49
CA VAL A 137 29.77 -27.81 -18.57
C VAL A 137 29.06 -26.79 -19.45
N THR A 138 28.44 -27.22 -20.56
CA THR A 138 27.67 -26.33 -21.44
C THR A 138 26.43 -25.78 -20.73
N PHE A 139 25.70 -26.66 -20.03
CA PHE A 139 24.56 -26.29 -19.20
C PHE A 139 24.95 -25.26 -18.13
N LEU A 140 25.99 -25.54 -17.34
CA LEU A 140 26.45 -24.65 -16.27
C LEU A 140 26.85 -23.28 -16.82
N ARG A 141 27.57 -23.22 -17.94
CA ARG A 141 27.94 -21.94 -18.57
C ARG A 141 26.71 -21.13 -19.01
N ALA A 142 25.73 -21.79 -19.63
CA ALA A 142 24.51 -21.13 -20.07
C ALA A 142 23.72 -20.58 -18.87
N GLU A 143 23.56 -21.38 -17.81
CA GLU A 143 22.79 -20.99 -16.64
C GLU A 143 23.48 -19.86 -15.84
N ILE A 144 24.80 -19.94 -15.66
CA ILE A 144 25.60 -18.86 -15.04
C ILE A 144 25.48 -17.56 -15.84
N SER A 145 25.42 -17.63 -17.16
CA SER A 145 25.24 -16.45 -18.02
C SER A 145 23.89 -15.78 -17.79
N LYS A 146 22.80 -16.55 -17.70
CA LYS A 146 21.46 -16.01 -17.38
C LYS A 146 21.44 -15.32 -16.03
N TRP A 147 22.00 -15.95 -15.00
CA TRP A 147 22.09 -15.35 -13.67
C TRP A 147 22.91 -14.06 -13.69
N ARG A 148 23.99 -14.01 -14.48
CA ARG A 148 24.86 -12.84 -14.60
C ARG A 148 24.12 -11.67 -15.24
N GLU A 149 23.39 -11.91 -16.32
CA GLU A 149 22.56 -10.91 -16.99
C GLU A 149 21.48 -10.36 -16.04
N ALA A 150 20.74 -11.24 -15.35
CA ALA A 150 19.73 -10.83 -14.38
C ALA A 150 20.31 -9.99 -13.24
N ALA A 151 21.50 -10.35 -12.72
CA ALA A 151 22.17 -9.59 -11.68
C ALA A 151 22.64 -8.20 -12.15
N VAL A 152 23.13 -8.10 -13.38
CA VAL A 152 23.54 -6.84 -14.00
C VAL A 152 22.34 -5.92 -14.22
N ASP A 153 21.21 -6.46 -14.70
CA ASP A 153 20.01 -5.68 -14.94
C ASP A 153 19.36 -5.18 -13.64
N ALA A 154 19.30 -6.03 -12.60
CA ALA A 154 18.88 -5.60 -11.27
C ALA A 154 19.77 -4.47 -10.71
N ALA A 155 21.09 -4.54 -10.93
CA ALA A 155 22.01 -3.48 -10.50
C ALA A 155 21.76 -2.16 -11.25
N LYS A 156 21.48 -2.21 -12.57
CA LYS A 156 21.13 -1.01 -13.36
C LYS A 156 19.83 -0.39 -12.87
N GLU A 157 18.82 -1.19 -12.55
CA GLU A 157 17.53 -0.72 -12.04
C GLU A 157 17.72 0.02 -10.70
N LEU A 158 18.47 -0.56 -9.76
CA LEU A 158 18.80 0.08 -8.48
C LEU A 158 19.55 1.42 -8.65
N ILE A 159 20.50 1.48 -9.60
CA ILE A 159 21.21 2.73 -9.92
C ILE A 159 20.22 3.77 -10.48
N SER A 160 19.28 3.35 -11.32
CA SER A 160 18.28 4.24 -11.91
C SER A 160 17.30 4.79 -10.86
N GLU A 161 16.83 3.95 -9.94
CA GLU A 161 15.96 4.33 -8.82
C GLU A 161 16.68 5.31 -7.88
N LYS A 162 17.92 5.00 -7.50
CA LYS A 162 18.74 5.89 -6.68
C LYS A 162 18.94 7.25 -7.34
N ARG A 163 19.18 7.28 -8.66
CA ARG A 163 19.32 8.54 -9.40
C ARG A 163 18.02 9.35 -9.39
N GLN A 164 16.86 8.72 -9.48
CA GLN A 164 15.57 9.41 -9.36
C GLN A 164 15.37 10.01 -7.97
N LEU A 165 15.71 9.27 -6.91
CA LEU A 165 15.65 9.76 -5.53
C LEU A 165 16.59 10.94 -5.30
N ASP A 166 17.83 10.88 -5.80
CA ASP A 166 18.81 11.96 -5.67
C ASP A 166 18.34 13.24 -6.39
N ILE A 167 17.70 13.11 -7.56
CA ILE A 167 17.10 14.24 -8.29
C ILE A 167 15.95 14.85 -7.47
N ALA A 168 15.10 14.04 -6.85
CA ALA A 168 14.01 14.51 -6.00
C ALA A 168 14.53 15.24 -4.74
N ASP A 169 15.56 14.71 -4.08
CA ASP A 169 16.18 15.33 -2.90
C ASP A 169 16.89 16.65 -3.25
N ALA A 170 17.59 16.70 -4.38
CA ALA A 170 18.20 17.94 -4.87
C ALA A 170 17.14 19.02 -5.18
N ALA A 171 15.99 18.64 -5.75
CA ALA A 171 14.87 19.55 -5.97
C ALA A 171 14.26 20.05 -4.65
N ALA A 172 14.18 19.20 -3.62
CA ALA A 172 13.69 19.56 -2.30
C ALA A 172 14.61 20.55 -1.56
N LYS A 173 15.95 20.40 -1.69
CA LYS A 173 16.95 21.31 -1.09
C LYS A 173 16.90 22.75 -1.59
N LYS A 174 16.24 23.01 -2.73
CA LYS A 174 15.99 24.39 -3.22
C LYS A 174 15.12 25.19 -2.25
N TYR A 175 14.26 24.52 -1.49
CA TYR A 175 13.28 25.16 -0.64
C TYR A 175 13.63 25.01 0.84
N LYS A 176 13.30 26.04 1.63
CA LYS A 176 13.42 26.00 3.08
C LYS A 176 12.23 25.25 3.69
N SER A 177 12.44 24.66 4.87
CA SER A 177 11.31 24.21 5.71
C SER A 177 10.37 25.39 6.00
N TRP A 178 9.11 25.10 6.32
CA TRP A 178 8.15 26.12 6.70
C TRP A 178 8.61 26.78 8.01
N THR A 179 8.75 28.10 7.98
CA THR A 179 9.19 28.91 9.11
C THR A 179 8.37 30.20 9.17
N GLY A 180 8.06 30.67 10.38
CA GLY A 180 7.22 31.86 10.57
C GLY A 180 5.73 31.59 10.35
N LYS A 181 4.91 32.65 10.40
CA LYS A 181 3.44 32.55 10.34
C LYS A 181 2.88 32.45 8.92
N HIS A 182 3.51 33.09 7.93
CA HIS A 182 2.94 33.31 6.60
C HIS A 182 2.56 32.05 5.82
N PRO A 183 3.40 30.97 5.76
CA PRO A 183 3.03 29.75 5.05
C PRO A 183 1.76 29.11 5.62
N TYR A 184 1.60 29.16 6.95
CA TYR A 184 0.46 28.61 7.65
C TYR A 184 -0.79 29.47 7.48
N LEU A 185 -0.66 30.80 7.57
CA LEU A 185 -1.79 31.70 7.34
C LEU A 185 -2.32 31.57 5.91
N ARG A 186 -1.43 31.51 4.92
CA ARG A 186 -1.81 31.26 3.51
C ARG A 186 -2.54 29.92 3.35
N LEU A 187 -2.11 28.88 4.07
CA LEU A 187 -2.78 27.57 4.08
C LEU A 187 -4.19 27.64 4.69
N MET A 188 -4.38 28.40 5.78
CA MET A 188 -5.70 28.61 6.38
C MET A 188 -6.64 29.30 5.40
N HIS A 189 -6.17 30.39 4.79
CA HIS A 189 -6.94 31.16 3.83
C HIS A 189 -7.22 30.39 2.53
N ALA A 190 -6.33 29.49 2.09
CA ALA A 190 -6.61 28.58 0.98
C ALA A 190 -7.83 27.69 1.24
N ILE A 191 -8.14 27.38 2.51
CA ILE A 191 -9.32 26.61 2.91
C ILE A 191 -10.56 27.50 3.04
N VAL A 192 -10.43 28.70 3.61
CA VAL A 192 -11.59 29.53 4.01
C VAL A 192 -11.99 30.62 3.02
N ASP A 193 -11.10 31.09 2.15
CA ASP A 193 -11.42 32.19 1.22
C ASP A 193 -12.02 31.68 -0.09
N ASP A 194 -11.85 30.39 -0.41
CA ASP A 194 -12.42 29.76 -1.60
C ASP A 194 -13.63 28.89 -1.23
N ASP A 195 -14.82 29.26 -1.70
CA ASP A 195 -16.06 28.57 -1.36
C ASP A 195 -16.17 27.15 -1.92
N ASN A 196 -15.43 26.82 -2.99
CA ASN A 196 -15.37 25.45 -3.50
C ASN A 196 -14.53 24.58 -2.57
N ILE A 197 -13.36 25.09 -2.18
CA ILE A 197 -12.46 24.40 -1.25
C ILE A 197 -13.12 24.24 0.12
N LYS A 198 -13.76 25.30 0.63
CA LYS A 198 -14.50 25.28 1.90
C LYS A 198 -15.61 24.23 1.90
N ARG A 199 -16.40 24.14 0.83
CA ARG A 199 -17.43 23.09 0.69
C ARG A 199 -16.81 21.69 0.64
N ALA A 200 -15.77 21.50 -0.16
CA ALA A 200 -15.05 20.23 -0.23
C ALA A 200 -14.47 19.82 1.15
N TYR A 201 -14.00 20.80 1.93
CA TYR A 201 -13.49 20.58 3.29
C TYR A 201 -14.57 20.12 4.26
N ILE A 202 -15.76 20.74 4.22
CA ILE A 202 -16.90 20.37 5.06
C ILE A 202 -17.32 18.92 4.79
N HIS A 203 -17.37 18.54 3.51
CA HIS A 203 -17.83 17.22 3.03
C HIS A 203 -16.70 16.19 2.88
N ARG A 204 -15.48 16.47 3.35
CA ARG A 204 -14.30 15.61 3.11
C ARG A 204 -14.40 14.20 3.69
N ASN A 205 -15.23 14.02 4.71
CA ASN A 205 -15.46 12.74 5.39
C ASN A 205 -16.72 12.02 4.89
N ASP A 206 -17.45 12.63 3.95
CA ASP A 206 -18.66 12.03 3.40
C ASP A 206 -18.25 10.86 2.49
N VAL A 207 -18.60 9.65 2.90
CA VAL A 207 -18.33 8.44 2.13
C VAL A 207 -19.40 8.33 1.04
N PRO A 208 -19.04 8.37 -0.25
CA PRO A 208 -20.01 8.14 -1.33
C PRO A 208 -20.65 6.76 -1.19
N SER A 209 -21.97 6.68 -1.37
CA SER A 209 -22.69 5.41 -1.31
C SER A 209 -22.40 4.56 -2.56
N GLY A 210 -22.12 3.28 -2.34
CA GLY A 210 -21.96 2.30 -3.41
C GLY A 210 -20.51 1.99 -3.80
N ARG A 211 -20.28 0.73 -4.18
CA ARG A 211 -18.98 0.16 -4.54
C ARG A 211 -18.28 0.90 -5.69
N MET A 212 -19.04 1.34 -6.69
CA MET A 212 -18.53 2.07 -7.86
C MET A 212 -17.87 3.41 -7.49
N ALA A 213 -18.43 4.13 -6.51
CA ALA A 213 -17.85 5.40 -6.07
C ALA A 213 -16.59 5.22 -5.22
N VAL A 214 -16.44 4.06 -4.56
CA VAL A 214 -15.20 3.67 -3.86
C VAL A 214 -14.12 3.24 -4.86
N GLU A 215 -14.48 2.46 -5.88
CA GLU A 215 -13.55 2.00 -6.94
C GLU A 215 -13.03 3.16 -7.80
N ASN A 216 -13.84 4.21 -7.99
CA ASN A 216 -13.44 5.42 -8.74
C ASN A 216 -12.58 6.42 -7.94
N ARG A 217 -12.24 6.16 -6.67
CA ARG A 217 -11.45 7.11 -5.84
C ARG A 217 -10.03 7.37 -6.35
N ASN A 218 -9.50 6.47 -7.17
CA ASN A 218 -8.14 6.58 -7.71
C ASN A 218 -8.07 7.20 -9.11
N THR A 219 -9.20 7.64 -9.69
CA THR A 219 -9.18 8.36 -10.97
C THR A 219 -8.51 9.73 -10.82
N ALA A 220 -7.98 10.26 -11.93
CA ALA A 220 -7.39 11.59 -11.94
C ALA A 220 -8.40 12.68 -11.51
N GLU A 221 -9.65 12.52 -11.92
CA GLU A 221 -10.77 13.40 -11.55
C GLU A 221 -11.06 13.36 -10.04
N ALA A 222 -11.08 12.18 -9.43
CA ALA A 222 -11.29 12.05 -7.99
C ALA A 222 -10.10 12.60 -7.17
N LYS A 223 -8.87 12.48 -7.69
CA LYS A 223 -7.68 13.08 -7.07
C LYS A 223 -7.67 14.60 -7.17
N ALA A 224 -8.10 15.16 -8.31
CA ALA A 224 -8.25 16.61 -8.47
C ALA A 224 -9.39 17.17 -7.61
N ALA A 225 -10.46 16.40 -7.41
CA ALA A 225 -11.55 16.74 -6.50
C ALA A 225 -11.22 16.55 -5.01
N ASN A 226 -10.03 16.05 -4.68
CA ASN A 226 -9.59 15.92 -3.29
C ASN A 226 -9.35 17.32 -2.71
N VAL A 227 -10.00 17.63 -1.57
CA VAL A 227 -9.87 18.93 -0.89
C VAL A 227 -8.42 19.34 -0.68
N TRP A 228 -7.53 18.41 -0.31
CA TRP A 228 -6.14 18.74 -0.01
C TRP A 228 -5.33 19.02 -1.27
N GLN A 229 -5.70 18.42 -2.39
CA GLN A 229 -5.13 18.79 -3.69
C GLN A 229 -5.57 20.21 -4.06
N MET A 230 -6.87 20.53 -3.92
CA MET A 230 -7.38 21.88 -4.18
C MET A 230 -6.71 22.93 -3.28
N VAL A 231 -6.50 22.62 -2.00
CA VAL A 231 -5.79 23.49 -1.04
C VAL A 231 -4.33 23.68 -1.45
N ALA A 232 -3.63 22.62 -1.83
CA ALA A 232 -2.25 22.70 -2.29
C ALA A 232 -2.14 23.56 -3.55
N ASP A 233 -3.02 23.36 -4.52
CA ASP A 233 -3.06 24.12 -5.76
C ASP A 233 -3.32 25.61 -5.49
N LYS A 234 -4.28 25.92 -4.62
CA LYS A 234 -4.59 27.30 -4.22
C LYS A 234 -3.46 27.97 -3.45
N TRP A 235 -2.77 27.24 -2.56
CA TRP A 235 -1.61 27.77 -1.85
C TRP A 235 -0.48 28.13 -2.82
N ASN A 236 -0.25 27.28 -3.82
CA ASN A 236 0.79 27.47 -4.85
C ASN A 236 0.41 28.46 -5.96
N ASP A 237 -0.85 28.91 -6.02
CA ASP A 237 -1.31 29.91 -6.99
C ASP A 237 -0.66 31.27 -6.71
N VAL A 238 0.14 31.76 -7.66
CA VAL A 238 0.85 33.04 -7.55
C VAL A 238 -0.12 34.23 -7.46
N THR A 239 -1.33 34.10 -8.03
CA THR A 239 -2.35 35.15 -8.05
C THR A 239 -3.22 35.18 -6.80
N PHE A 240 -3.10 34.17 -5.93
CA PHE A 240 -3.83 34.13 -4.68
C PHE A 240 -3.17 35.07 -3.66
N GLU A 241 -3.88 36.13 -3.28
CA GLU A 241 -3.43 37.15 -2.32
C GLU A 241 -4.42 37.27 -1.15
N PRO A 242 -4.47 36.27 -0.24
CA PRO A 242 -5.35 36.32 0.91
C PRO A 242 -4.93 37.42 1.88
N VAL A 243 -5.91 37.95 2.62
CA VAL A 243 -5.72 39.05 3.57
C VAL A 243 -6.13 38.60 4.95
N THR A 244 -5.24 38.77 5.94
CA THR A 244 -5.59 38.45 7.32
C THR A 244 -6.61 39.44 7.88
N GLU A 245 -7.47 38.95 8.75
CA GLU A 245 -8.37 39.81 9.52
C GLU A 245 -7.60 40.55 10.63
N SER A 246 -7.92 41.83 10.81
CA SER A 246 -7.48 42.62 11.96
C SER A 246 -8.38 42.29 13.16
N VAL A 247 -7.77 41.83 14.24
CA VAL A 247 -8.44 41.37 15.46
C VAL A 247 -7.74 41.93 16.72
N PRO A 248 -7.66 43.26 16.88
CA PRO A 248 -6.89 43.90 17.94
C PRO A 248 -7.41 43.57 19.35
N ASP A 249 -8.72 43.38 19.50
CA ASP A 249 -9.36 43.02 20.78
C ASP A 249 -9.01 41.59 21.26
N LEU A 250 -8.45 40.76 20.37
CA LEU A 250 -8.22 39.33 20.59
C LEU A 250 -6.73 38.94 20.59
N PHE A 251 -5.87 39.81 20.07
CA PHE A 251 -4.45 39.58 19.91
C PHE A 251 -3.70 40.84 20.33
N HIS A 252 -3.04 40.81 21.49
CA HIS A 252 -2.43 41.99 22.11
C HIS A 252 -1.32 42.65 21.25
N THR A 253 -0.80 41.99 20.21
CA THR A 253 0.29 42.53 19.35
C THR A 253 0.43 41.97 17.93
N THR A 254 -0.07 40.76 17.60
CA THR A 254 0.38 40.04 16.37
C THR A 254 -0.56 40.14 15.16
N PHE A 255 -1.81 40.57 15.38
CA PHE A 255 -2.86 40.68 14.34
C PHE A 255 -3.71 41.95 14.55
N ASP A 256 -3.08 43.01 15.03
CA ASP A 256 -3.69 44.34 15.18
C ASP A 256 -4.02 44.97 13.81
N VAL A 257 -3.22 44.68 12.78
CA VAL A 257 -3.39 45.18 11.41
C VAL A 257 -3.56 44.01 10.44
N SER A 258 -4.45 44.20 9.45
CA SER A 258 -4.61 43.26 8.32
C SER A 258 -3.36 43.23 7.44
N GLU A 259 -2.93 42.03 7.07
CA GLU A 259 -1.72 41.77 6.29
C GLU A 259 -2.08 40.97 5.04
N ILE A 260 -1.64 41.42 3.86
CA ILE A 260 -1.77 40.67 2.61
C ILE A 260 -0.66 39.63 2.55
N ILE A 261 -1.01 38.36 2.39
CA ILE A 261 -0.06 37.25 2.34
C ILE A 261 0.16 36.85 0.88
N SER A 262 0.98 37.60 0.16
CA SER A 262 1.30 37.31 -1.24
C SER A 262 2.18 36.06 -1.39
N HIS A 263 2.25 35.51 -2.60
CA HIS A 263 3.07 34.33 -2.89
C HIS A 263 4.56 34.57 -2.63
N ASP A 264 5.06 35.79 -2.84
CA ASP A 264 6.46 36.17 -2.60
C ASP A 264 6.89 36.00 -1.14
N MET A 265 5.94 36.07 -0.19
CA MET A 265 6.23 35.86 1.23
C MET A 265 6.49 34.39 1.58
N VAL A 266 6.04 33.46 0.73
CA VAL A 266 6.10 32.01 0.97
C VAL A 266 6.90 31.24 -0.08
N VAL A 267 7.31 31.89 -1.18
CA VAL A 267 8.01 31.25 -2.32
C VAL A 267 9.32 30.55 -1.93
N SER A 268 9.95 31.00 -0.83
CA SER A 268 11.18 30.39 -0.32
C SER A 268 10.92 29.09 0.48
N ASN A 269 9.67 28.86 0.90
CA ASN A 269 9.27 27.67 1.62
C ASN A 269 8.90 26.55 0.64
N LEU A 270 9.04 25.29 1.10
CA LEU A 270 8.70 24.13 0.29
C LEU A 270 7.21 24.17 -0.10
N PRO A 271 6.87 24.23 -1.40
CA PRO A 271 5.48 24.21 -1.83
C PRO A 271 4.82 22.89 -1.36
N PRO A 272 3.66 22.95 -0.69
CA PRO A 272 2.99 21.76 -0.20
C PRO A 272 2.37 21.01 -1.39
N ASN A 273 2.47 19.69 -1.37
CA ASN A 273 1.57 18.81 -2.12
C ASN A 273 0.34 18.48 -1.24
N ALA A 274 -0.64 17.73 -1.77
CA ALA A 274 -1.86 17.39 -1.03
C ALA A 274 -1.59 16.77 0.36
N ASP A 275 -0.68 15.80 0.44
CA ASP A 275 -0.35 15.12 1.70
C ASP A 275 0.30 16.09 2.69
N LYS A 276 1.21 16.95 2.23
CA LYS A 276 1.87 17.95 3.07
C LYS A 276 0.90 19.05 3.51
N ALA A 277 -0.01 19.50 2.66
CA ALA A 277 -1.05 20.45 3.03
C ALA A 277 -1.93 19.89 4.16
N LYS A 278 -2.36 18.63 4.03
CA LYS A 278 -3.11 17.91 5.07
C LYS A 278 -2.31 17.80 6.37
N GLU A 279 -1.08 17.28 6.31
CA GLU A 279 -0.21 17.08 7.47
C GLU A 279 0.02 18.40 8.24
N ARG A 280 0.30 19.49 7.52
CA ARG A 280 0.52 20.81 8.12
C ARG A 280 -0.74 21.34 8.79
N PHE A 281 -1.90 21.20 8.16
CA PHE A 281 -3.16 21.63 8.74
C PHE A 281 -3.52 20.79 9.99
N GLU A 282 -3.41 19.46 9.90
CA GLU A 282 -3.69 18.55 11.02
C GLU A 282 -2.75 18.78 12.21
N SER A 283 -1.49 19.15 11.95
CA SER A 283 -0.55 19.54 13.00
C SER A 283 -1.04 20.77 13.76
N MET A 284 -1.56 21.80 13.08
CA MET A 284 -2.14 22.97 13.75
C MET A 284 -3.40 22.62 14.53
N MET A 285 -4.26 21.78 13.94
CA MET A 285 -5.46 21.28 14.62
C MET A 285 -5.14 20.46 15.86
N THR A 286 -4.07 19.67 15.85
CA THR A 286 -3.62 18.89 17.01
C THR A 286 -3.22 19.80 18.17
N VAL A 287 -2.56 20.92 17.89
CA VAL A 287 -2.25 21.94 18.89
C VAL A 287 -3.53 22.55 19.46
N LEU A 288 -4.51 22.90 18.62
CA LEU A 288 -5.80 23.41 19.07
C LEU A 288 -6.58 22.41 19.92
N LYS A 289 -6.65 21.13 19.50
CA LYS A 289 -7.30 20.06 20.27
C LYS A 289 -6.74 19.90 21.68
N ARG A 290 -5.48 20.28 21.90
CA ARG A 290 -4.86 20.29 23.23
C ARG A 290 -5.13 21.57 24.02
N ILE A 291 -5.19 22.71 23.35
CA ILE A 291 -5.30 24.02 24.01
C ILE A 291 -6.74 24.34 24.41
N ILE A 292 -7.72 24.12 23.52
CA ILE A 292 -9.12 24.48 23.79
C ILE A 292 -9.64 23.82 25.08
N PRO A 293 -9.47 22.50 25.31
CA PRO A 293 -9.91 21.90 26.58
C PRO A 293 -9.26 22.49 27.83
N LYS A 294 -7.97 22.86 27.75
CA LYS A 294 -7.25 23.45 28.89
C LYS A 294 -7.77 24.84 29.21
N TRP A 295 -8.05 25.63 28.18
CA TRP A 295 -8.64 26.95 28.36
C TRP A 295 -10.07 26.86 28.90
N GLU A 296 -10.91 25.96 28.38
CA GLU A 296 -12.27 25.73 28.90
C GLU A 296 -12.26 25.26 30.37
N LYS A 297 -11.39 24.32 30.73
CA LYS A 297 -11.25 23.83 32.12
C LYS A 297 -10.66 24.85 33.08
N SER A 298 -9.89 25.82 32.60
CA SER A 298 -9.27 26.84 33.46
C SER A 298 -10.28 27.81 34.11
N GLY A 299 -11.54 27.79 33.69
CA GLY A 299 -12.56 28.74 34.13
C GLY A 299 -12.40 30.14 33.57
N GLN A 300 -11.30 30.42 32.87
CA GLN A 300 -11.09 31.66 32.13
C GLN A 300 -11.96 31.76 30.87
N GLY A 301 -12.68 30.69 30.50
CA GLY A 301 -13.60 30.63 29.36
C GLY A 301 -15.06 31.02 29.62
N ASP A 302 -15.44 31.60 30.77
CA ASP A 302 -16.83 31.80 31.26
C ASP A 302 -17.50 30.52 31.81
N GLY A 303 -16.91 29.95 32.85
CA GLY A 303 -17.50 28.89 33.67
C GLY A 303 -16.60 27.66 33.78
N GLY A 304 -15.86 27.55 34.89
CA GLY A 304 -14.98 26.41 35.14
C GLY A 304 -15.79 25.12 35.22
N HIS A 305 -15.47 24.15 34.36
CA HIS A 305 -15.96 22.79 34.50
C HIS A 305 -15.04 22.06 35.49
N HIS A 306 -15.45 21.99 36.77
CA HIS A 306 -14.82 21.10 37.74
C HIS A 306 -15.17 19.66 37.32
N GLY A 307 -14.28 19.02 36.56
CA GLY A 307 -14.32 17.57 36.43
C GLY A 307 -13.77 16.97 37.71
N ASP A 308 -14.57 16.14 38.37
CA ASP A 308 -14.23 15.36 39.58
C ASP A 308 -13.22 14.23 39.30
N ASP A 309 -12.19 14.50 38.50
CA ASP A 309 -11.08 13.57 38.30
C ASP A 309 -9.90 14.03 39.14
N ASP A 310 -9.87 13.53 40.37
CA ASP A 310 -8.78 13.61 41.36
C ASP A 310 -7.54 12.83 40.88
N ASP A 311 -6.99 13.21 39.72
CA ASP A 311 -5.72 12.69 39.19
C ASP A 311 -4.52 13.56 39.61
N ASN A 312 -4.76 14.57 40.45
CA ASN A 312 -3.75 15.48 40.94
C ASN A 312 -3.38 15.14 42.39
N ASN A 313 -3.09 13.86 42.68
CA ASN A 313 -2.47 13.51 43.95
C ASN A 313 -0.95 13.71 43.85
N PRO A 314 -0.37 14.74 44.50
CA PRO A 314 1.08 14.83 44.62
C PRO A 314 1.54 13.73 45.58
N ILE A 315 2.51 12.92 45.13
CA ILE A 315 3.22 11.93 45.95
C ILE A 315 3.64 12.59 47.27
N LYS A 316 2.97 12.25 48.38
CA LYS A 316 3.42 12.54 49.74
C LYS A 316 3.55 11.25 50.54
N HIS A 317 4.77 11.07 51.01
CA HIS A 317 5.24 9.98 51.85
C HIS A 317 4.71 10.19 53.28
N ARG A 318 3.97 9.18 53.77
CA ARG A 318 3.89 8.63 55.14
C ARG A 318 4.15 9.57 56.34
N ASP A 319 3.14 9.76 57.21
CA ASP A 319 3.13 9.29 58.62
C ASP A 319 1.89 9.78 59.41
N ALA A 320 1.24 8.84 60.12
CA ALA A 320 0.72 8.93 61.50
C ALA A 320 -0.45 9.87 61.93
N TYR A 321 -1.59 9.22 62.22
CA TYR A 321 -2.58 9.43 63.33
C TYR A 321 -3.63 10.57 63.30
N GLU A 322 -4.80 10.20 63.86
CA GLU A 322 -6.08 10.91 64.15
C GLU A 322 -7.03 11.05 62.94
N ASP A 323 -8.10 10.27 62.76
CA ASP A 323 -9.23 9.82 63.60
C ASP A 323 -10.30 10.91 63.85
N VAL A 324 -11.55 10.46 63.68
CA VAL A 324 -12.85 10.95 64.18
C VAL A 324 -13.74 12.00 63.47
N PHE A 325 -14.93 11.47 63.11
CA PHE A 325 -16.32 12.00 63.17
C PHE A 325 -17.06 12.42 61.88
N ASP A 326 -18.02 11.54 61.53
CA ASP A 326 -19.32 11.83 60.91
C ASP A 326 -20.03 13.03 61.57
N ASN A 327 -20.78 13.84 60.81
CA ASN A 327 -22.25 13.81 60.88
C ASN A 327 -22.91 14.73 59.84
N ASP A 328 -24.08 14.27 59.41
CA ASP A 328 -25.06 14.95 58.58
C ASP A 328 -25.61 16.25 59.19
N ASN A 329 -26.28 17.01 58.31
CA ASN A 329 -27.49 17.82 58.52
C ASN A 329 -27.43 19.36 58.43
N ASP A 330 -28.27 19.81 57.50
CA ASP A 330 -29.27 20.88 57.60
C ASP A 330 -28.93 22.32 57.15
N ASP A 331 -29.64 22.68 56.07
CA ASP A 331 -30.46 23.88 55.90
C ASP A 331 -29.81 25.26 55.73
N ASP A 332 -30.11 25.90 54.59
CA ASP A 332 -30.92 27.14 54.65
C ASP A 332 -31.56 27.51 53.30
N GLU A 333 -32.88 27.42 53.36
CA GLU A 333 -34.02 28.07 52.71
C GLU A 333 -33.88 29.07 51.53
N CYS A 334 -34.89 28.97 50.68
CA CYS A 334 -35.25 29.79 49.54
C CYS A 334 -35.84 31.14 49.96
N GLU A 335 -35.62 32.22 49.19
CA GLU A 335 -36.67 33.24 48.97
C GLU A 335 -36.67 33.76 47.53
N GLU A 336 -37.83 33.59 46.91
CA GLU A 336 -38.28 34.13 45.64
C GLU A 336 -38.90 35.52 45.89
N ASN A 337 -38.70 36.51 45.00
CA ASN A 337 -39.74 37.39 44.43
C ASN A 337 -39.18 38.74 43.92
N GLY A 338 -39.45 39.03 42.65
CA GLY A 338 -39.21 40.32 42.01
C GLY A 338 -39.46 40.24 40.50
N ASP A 339 -40.73 40.28 40.12
CA ASP A 339 -41.26 40.35 38.76
C ASP A 339 -40.91 41.67 38.06
N ASP A 340 -40.00 41.64 37.08
CA ASP A 340 -40.06 42.46 35.87
C ASP A 340 -39.23 41.82 34.72
N GLY A 341 -39.87 41.75 33.56
CA GLY A 341 -39.48 40.86 32.48
C GLY A 341 -38.17 41.19 31.76
N GLU A 342 -37.33 40.17 31.59
CA GLU A 342 -36.73 39.84 30.30
C GLU A 342 -36.28 38.37 30.31
N LYS A 343 -36.86 37.55 29.43
CA LYS A 343 -36.38 36.17 29.20
C LYS A 343 -35.03 36.23 28.49
N ILE A 344 -33.95 36.50 29.23
CA ILE A 344 -32.59 36.23 28.75
C ILE A 344 -32.40 34.72 28.82
N LEU A 345 -32.72 34.03 27.73
CA LEU A 345 -32.26 32.66 27.49
C LEU A 345 -30.73 32.68 27.63
N HIS A 346 -30.23 32.14 28.74
CA HIS A 346 -28.82 31.84 28.94
C HIS A 346 -28.36 30.82 27.88
N ASN A 347 -28.00 31.32 26.70
CA ASN A 347 -27.18 30.57 25.76
C ASN A 347 -25.76 30.54 26.35
N LYS A 348 -25.48 29.51 27.15
CA LYS A 348 -24.09 29.19 27.49
C LYS A 348 -23.31 29.04 26.16
N PRO A 349 -22.15 29.70 26.03
CA PRO A 349 -21.31 29.58 24.85
C PRO A 349 -21.01 28.10 24.57
N LYS A 350 -21.08 27.68 23.30
CA LYS A 350 -20.68 26.32 22.93
C LYS A 350 -19.18 26.14 23.05
N TRP A 351 -18.75 24.90 23.25
CA TRP A 351 -17.35 24.53 23.38
C TRP A 351 -16.52 25.10 22.22
N GLY A 352 -15.46 25.83 22.55
CA GLY A 352 -14.55 26.44 21.58
C GLY A 352 -15.10 27.64 20.79
N GLU A 353 -16.40 27.98 20.87
CA GLU A 353 -16.98 29.12 20.14
C GLU A 353 -16.71 30.44 20.86
N PHE A 354 -16.51 31.54 20.13
CA PHE A 354 -16.25 32.86 20.71
C PHE A 354 -17.52 33.65 20.99
N LYS A 355 -18.61 33.34 20.29
CA LYS A 355 -19.86 34.08 20.39
C LYS A 355 -20.46 33.92 21.79
N GLY A 356 -20.76 35.05 22.44
CA GLY A 356 -21.39 35.07 23.76
C GLY A 356 -20.42 35.00 24.93
N ARG A 357 -19.09 35.04 24.68
CA ARG A 357 -18.06 35.06 25.73
C ARG A 357 -17.61 36.48 26.09
N SER A 358 -17.20 36.67 27.32
CA SER A 358 -16.67 37.93 27.84
C SER A 358 -15.37 38.35 27.16
N ARG A 359 -15.10 39.66 27.06
CA ARG A 359 -13.84 40.19 26.51
C ARG A 359 -12.60 39.71 27.26
N TYR A 360 -12.73 39.49 28.57
CA TYR A 360 -11.66 38.94 29.40
C TYR A 360 -11.36 37.47 29.03
N ALA A 361 -12.38 36.65 28.82
CA ALA A 361 -12.20 35.28 28.37
C ALA A 361 -11.50 35.21 27.00
N LEU A 362 -11.88 36.10 26.10
CA LEU A 362 -11.31 36.17 24.76
C LEU A 362 -9.86 36.71 24.73
N SER A 363 -9.45 37.53 25.70
CA SER A 363 -8.06 38.03 25.79
C SER A 363 -7.13 37.05 26.49
N SER A 364 -7.56 36.47 27.61
CA SER A 364 -6.78 35.49 28.40
C SER A 364 -6.36 34.24 27.63
N ARG A 365 -7.07 33.88 26.54
CA ARG A 365 -6.69 32.74 25.69
C ARG A 365 -5.29 32.87 25.08
N GLN A 366 -4.82 34.09 24.84
CA GLN A 366 -3.48 34.31 24.27
C GLN A 366 -2.40 33.74 25.19
N ASP A 367 -2.64 33.71 26.49
CA ASP A 367 -1.71 33.18 27.50
C ASP A 367 -1.49 31.66 27.37
N PHE A 368 -2.38 30.95 26.67
CA PHE A 368 -2.25 29.53 26.40
C PHE A 368 -1.38 29.22 25.16
N PHE A 369 -0.99 30.24 24.41
CA PHE A 369 -0.15 30.11 23.22
C PHE A 369 1.24 30.70 23.46
N GLN A 370 2.26 29.97 23.05
CA GLN A 370 3.61 30.54 22.94
C GLN A 370 3.64 31.56 21.79
N SER A 371 4.50 32.57 21.87
CA SER A 371 4.66 33.61 20.84
C SER A 371 4.92 33.04 19.43
N THR A 372 5.55 31.87 19.35
CA THR A 372 5.82 31.13 18.11
C THR A 372 4.58 30.50 17.47
N ASN A 373 3.49 30.29 18.23
CA ASN A 373 2.26 29.63 17.77
C ASN A 373 1.09 30.60 17.59
N SER A 374 1.36 31.89 17.46
CA SER A 374 0.33 32.93 17.27
C SER A 374 -0.59 32.67 16.07
N TYR A 375 -0.08 32.05 15.01
CA TYR A 375 -0.88 31.63 13.85
C TYR A 375 -1.90 30.53 14.19
N VAL A 376 -1.65 29.70 15.20
CA VAL A 376 -2.61 28.67 15.64
C VAL A 376 -3.78 29.32 16.38
N LEU A 377 -3.53 30.39 17.15
CA LEU A 377 -4.61 31.18 17.74
C LEU A 377 -5.45 31.88 16.66
N TYR A 378 -4.81 32.37 15.59
CA TYR A 378 -5.52 32.88 14.42
C TYR A 378 -6.34 31.79 13.70
N LEU A 379 -5.81 30.57 13.58
CA LEU A 379 -6.57 29.43 13.07
C LEU A 379 -7.85 29.21 13.87
N TRP A 380 -7.80 29.26 15.21
CA TRP A 380 -8.99 29.11 16.06
C TRP A 380 -10.05 30.17 15.70
N HIS A 381 -9.64 31.42 15.51
CA HIS A 381 -10.55 32.48 15.08
C HIS A 381 -11.19 32.23 13.73
N ILE A 382 -10.39 31.85 12.73
CA ILE A 382 -10.89 31.59 11.39
C ILE A 382 -11.83 30.38 11.35
N ILE A 383 -11.49 29.27 12.02
CA ILE A 383 -12.38 28.10 12.01
C ILE A 383 -13.68 28.34 12.79
N ASP A 384 -13.67 29.17 13.84
CA ASP A 384 -14.91 29.56 14.55
C ASP A 384 -15.80 30.44 13.67
N LYS A 385 -15.22 31.51 13.10
CA LYS A 385 -15.93 32.45 12.23
C LYS A 385 -16.58 31.76 11.03
N HIS A 386 -15.90 30.79 10.44
CA HIS A 386 -16.41 30.01 9.31
C HIS A 386 -17.24 28.79 9.73
N LYS A 387 -17.54 28.61 11.03
CA LYS A 387 -18.31 27.49 11.60
C LYS A 387 -17.74 26.12 11.25
N LEU A 388 -16.41 26.04 11.16
CA LEU A 388 -15.66 24.84 10.84
C LEU A 388 -15.19 24.07 12.08
N ILE A 389 -15.41 24.56 13.31
CA ILE A 389 -14.99 23.87 14.55
C ILE A 389 -15.49 22.42 14.59
N GLY A 390 -16.79 22.19 14.44
CA GLY A 390 -17.37 20.84 14.50
C GLY A 390 -16.80 19.90 13.44
N SER A 391 -16.68 20.39 12.20
CA SER A 391 -16.10 19.61 11.09
C SER A 391 -14.60 19.35 11.31
N SER A 392 -13.84 20.31 11.81
CA SER A 392 -12.37 20.23 11.97
C SER A 392 -11.95 19.42 13.20
N MET A 393 -12.76 19.42 14.26
CA MET A 393 -12.47 18.73 15.51
C MET A 393 -12.97 17.29 15.55
N SER A 394 -13.78 16.86 14.58
CA SER A 394 -14.42 15.53 14.57
C SER A 394 -15.26 15.29 15.83
N MET A 395 -15.85 16.35 16.38
CA MET A 395 -16.75 16.23 17.53
C MET A 395 -18.03 15.52 17.07
N LEU A 396 -18.42 14.47 17.78
CA LEU A 396 -19.78 13.95 17.70
C LEU A 396 -20.72 15.09 18.10
N ALA A 397 -21.88 15.21 17.45
CA ALA A 397 -22.80 16.33 17.67
C ALA A 397 -23.06 16.57 19.18
N ASP A 398 -23.12 17.84 19.61
CA ASP A 398 -23.53 18.21 20.98
C ASP A 398 -24.91 17.57 21.27
N GLY A 399 -24.91 16.47 22.02
CA GLY A 399 -26.05 15.57 22.18
C GLY A 399 -25.68 14.08 22.13
N VAL A 400 -24.48 13.75 21.65
CA VAL A 400 -23.87 12.42 21.75
C VAL A 400 -22.71 12.50 22.76
N GLY A 401 -23.04 12.92 23.98
CA GLY A 401 -22.18 12.63 25.12
C GLY A 401 -22.18 11.12 25.33
N SER A 402 -21.03 10.56 25.73
CA SER A 402 -21.01 9.25 26.36
C SER A 402 -21.78 9.37 27.67
N LEU A 403 -23.11 9.25 27.62
CA LEU A 403 -23.89 8.93 28.79
C LEU A 403 -23.35 7.59 29.31
N ASP A 404 -23.08 7.55 30.60
CA ASP A 404 -22.58 6.42 31.36
C ASP A 404 -22.87 5.06 30.74
N GLY A 405 -21.81 4.24 30.64
CA GLY A 405 -21.88 2.81 30.32
C GLY A 405 -22.60 1.96 31.38
N ALA A 406 -23.61 2.49 32.06
CA ALA A 406 -24.44 1.76 33.01
C ALA A 406 -25.87 2.32 33.05
N ARG A 407 -26.82 1.42 32.78
CA ARG A 407 -28.29 1.54 32.81
C ARG A 407 -28.96 2.30 31.66
N GLY A 408 -29.55 1.51 30.76
CA GLY A 408 -30.67 1.98 29.91
C GLY A 408 -30.43 1.99 28.41
N ILE A 409 -29.70 1.03 27.84
CA ILE A 409 -29.68 0.83 26.39
C ILE A 409 -31.09 0.44 25.90
N PRO A 410 -31.69 1.16 24.94
CA PRO A 410 -32.93 0.74 24.29
C PRO A 410 -32.67 -0.51 23.44
N SER A 411 -33.30 -1.63 23.81
CA SER A 411 -33.26 -2.86 23.03
C SER A 411 -34.00 -2.65 21.71
N ALA A 412 -33.27 -2.63 20.59
CA ALA A 412 -33.89 -2.83 19.28
C ALA A 412 -33.81 -4.31 18.92
N ILE A 413 -34.92 -5.02 19.12
CA ILE A 413 -35.60 -5.94 18.19
C ILE A 413 -36.83 -6.47 18.94
N ARG A 414 -38.00 -5.87 18.69
CA ARG A 414 -39.28 -6.55 18.95
C ARG A 414 -39.45 -7.59 17.85
N LYS A 415 -39.34 -8.87 18.19
CA LYS A 415 -40.10 -9.94 17.52
C LYS A 415 -41.14 -10.43 18.52
N GLY A 416 -42.40 -10.42 18.08
CA GLY A 416 -43.53 -10.87 18.87
C GLY A 416 -43.35 -12.32 19.32
N ASN A 417 -43.87 -12.61 20.50
CA ASN A 417 -44.06 -13.96 20.99
C ASN A 417 -44.89 -14.75 19.96
N ASP A 418 -44.33 -15.86 19.49
CA ASP A 418 -45.08 -17.08 19.23
C ASP A 418 -44.10 -18.23 19.47
N ASP A 419 -44.50 -19.14 20.37
CA ASP A 419 -43.84 -20.38 20.72
C ASP A 419 -43.58 -21.24 19.48
N TYR A 420 -42.40 -21.85 19.35
CA TYR A 420 -42.18 -23.24 18.88
C TYR A 420 -40.70 -23.61 19.04
N ASP A 421 -40.45 -24.74 19.71
CA ASP A 421 -39.18 -25.46 19.79
C ASP A 421 -38.54 -25.68 18.40
N LYS A 422 -37.22 -25.47 18.31
CA LYS A 422 -36.26 -26.39 17.67
C LYS A 422 -34.82 -25.87 17.72
N ASP A 423 -33.94 -26.86 17.89
CA ASP A 423 -32.48 -26.80 17.93
C ASP A 423 -31.86 -26.08 16.73
N ASP A 424 -30.75 -25.36 16.97
CA ASP A 424 -29.47 -25.49 16.25
C ASP A 424 -28.56 -24.26 16.46
N ASP A 425 -27.42 -24.56 17.10
CA ASP A 425 -26.05 -24.11 16.88
C ASP A 425 -25.62 -22.63 16.73
N GLU A 426 -24.73 -22.29 17.66
CA GLU A 426 -23.44 -21.58 17.51
C GLU A 426 -23.38 -20.26 16.72
N LEU A 427 -23.31 -19.14 17.45
CA LEU A 427 -22.37 -18.05 17.17
C LEU A 427 -21.98 -17.34 18.48
N GLN A 428 -20.98 -17.85 19.21
CA GLN A 428 -20.33 -17.09 20.28
C GLN A 428 -19.06 -16.39 19.79
N SER A 429 -19.16 -15.06 19.78
CA SER A 429 -18.10 -14.08 19.65
C SER A 429 -17.07 -14.20 20.77
N ILE A 430 -15.79 -14.25 20.39
CA ILE A 430 -14.64 -14.31 21.29
C ILE A 430 -14.33 -12.90 21.78
N GLY A 431 -14.68 -12.62 23.04
CA GLY A 431 -14.17 -11.49 23.82
C GLY A 431 -13.49 -12.03 25.08
N SER A 432 -12.15 -12.04 25.08
CA SER A 432 -11.32 -12.51 26.18
C SER A 432 -11.67 -11.79 27.49
N LYS A 433 -12.14 -12.52 28.50
CA LYS A 433 -12.17 -12.07 29.90
C LYS A 433 -11.26 -12.97 30.74
N SER A 434 -10.22 -12.37 31.29
CA SER A 434 -9.42 -12.91 32.37
C SER A 434 -10.30 -13.12 33.61
N ILE A 435 -10.43 -14.36 34.07
CA ILE A 435 -11.08 -14.67 35.34
C ILE A 435 -10.04 -15.31 36.26
N ALA A 436 -9.75 -14.61 37.35
CA ALA A 436 -9.04 -15.17 38.50
C ALA A 436 -9.88 -16.30 39.10
N SER A 437 -9.33 -17.51 39.21
CA SER A 437 -10.03 -18.65 39.81
C SER A 437 -9.52 -18.97 41.21
N LYS A 438 -10.48 -19.06 42.12
CA LYS A 438 -10.37 -19.63 43.46
C LYS A 438 -10.34 -21.16 43.33
N SER A 439 -9.46 -21.78 44.11
CA SER A 439 -9.20 -23.22 44.21
C SER A 439 -10.43 -24.09 44.51
N THR A 440 -10.67 -25.14 43.71
CA THR A 440 -11.19 -26.46 44.15
C THR A 440 -10.83 -27.60 43.17
N ASN A 441 -10.08 -28.59 43.68
CA ASN A 441 -9.89 -30.02 43.34
C ASN A 441 -10.07 -30.62 41.92
N ASN A 442 -8.93 -31.14 41.43
CA ASN A 442 -8.63 -32.31 40.59
C ASN A 442 -9.77 -33.23 40.09
N THR A 443 -10.01 -33.22 38.78
CA THR A 443 -10.10 -34.39 37.85
C THR A 443 -10.44 -33.97 36.39
N GLY A 444 -10.05 -32.77 35.93
CA GLY A 444 -10.52 -32.24 34.62
C GLY A 444 -9.49 -31.49 33.78
N ASP A 445 -8.20 -31.56 34.12
CA ASP A 445 -7.17 -30.73 33.47
C ASP A 445 -6.58 -31.37 32.20
N GLU A 446 -6.55 -32.70 32.10
CA GLU A 446 -6.07 -33.44 30.91
C GLU A 446 -7.02 -33.28 29.70
N ASP A 447 -8.33 -33.29 29.95
CA ASP A 447 -9.35 -33.13 28.89
C ASP A 447 -9.41 -31.70 28.34
N LYS A 448 -9.22 -30.69 29.20
CA LYS A 448 -9.17 -29.27 28.79
C LYS A 448 -7.92 -28.94 27.98
N LEU A 449 -6.80 -29.58 28.30
CA LEU A 449 -5.57 -29.43 27.53
C LEU A 449 -5.71 -30.09 26.15
N SER A 450 -6.32 -31.27 26.11
CA SER A 450 -6.55 -32.02 24.86
C SER A 450 -7.52 -31.31 23.91
N THR A 451 -8.58 -30.67 24.42
CA THR A 451 -9.48 -29.85 23.60
C THR A 451 -8.80 -28.57 23.14
N SER A 452 -8.07 -27.87 24.00
CA SER A 452 -7.32 -26.66 23.65
C SER A 452 -6.26 -26.90 22.55
N ILE A 453 -5.55 -28.04 22.60
CA ILE A 453 -4.58 -28.42 21.55
C ILE A 453 -5.29 -28.69 20.22
N ARG A 454 -6.46 -29.34 20.25
CA ARG A 454 -7.24 -29.63 19.04
C ARG A 454 -7.80 -28.35 18.42
N ASP A 455 -8.32 -27.45 19.23
CA ASP A 455 -8.88 -26.16 18.79
C ASP A 455 -7.77 -25.25 18.25
N HIS A 456 -6.60 -25.24 18.88
CA HIS A 456 -5.44 -24.52 18.38
C HIS A 456 -4.94 -25.09 17.05
N GLY A 457 -4.89 -26.42 16.90
CA GLY A 457 -4.55 -27.08 15.63
C GLY A 457 -5.53 -26.71 14.50
N ALA A 458 -6.83 -26.71 14.78
CA ALA A 458 -7.86 -26.31 13.81
C ALA A 458 -7.75 -24.83 13.43
N TYR A 459 -7.44 -23.95 14.39
CA TYR A 459 -7.22 -22.52 14.16
C TYR A 459 -6.00 -22.27 13.26
N VAL A 460 -4.87 -22.93 13.54
CA VAL A 460 -3.65 -22.81 12.74
C VAL A 460 -3.87 -23.30 11.31
N LEU A 461 -4.60 -24.41 11.12
CA LEU A 461 -4.95 -24.92 9.80
C LEU A 461 -5.82 -23.92 9.02
N ARG A 462 -6.84 -23.34 9.67
CA ARG A 462 -7.73 -22.33 9.06
C ARG A 462 -6.97 -21.06 8.65
N MET A 463 -6.01 -20.61 9.47
CA MET A 463 -5.14 -19.47 9.14
C MET A 463 -4.19 -19.77 7.97
N ALA A 464 -3.65 -20.99 7.91
CA ALA A 464 -2.84 -21.43 6.78
C ALA A 464 -3.65 -21.47 5.47
N MET A 465 -4.89 -21.96 5.52
CA MET A 465 -5.80 -21.97 4.37
C MET A 465 -6.16 -20.55 3.90
N LEU A 466 -6.45 -19.64 4.83
CA LEU A 466 -6.70 -18.22 4.51
C LEU A 466 -5.48 -17.56 3.85
N LYS A 467 -4.28 -17.81 4.38
CA LYS A 467 -3.04 -17.27 3.82
C LYS A 467 -2.73 -17.85 2.44
N ALA A 468 -3.03 -19.13 2.20
CA ALA A 468 -2.88 -19.76 0.90
C ALA A 468 -3.87 -19.17 -0.14
N GLN A 469 -5.12 -18.96 0.27
CA GLN A 469 -6.17 -18.36 -0.56
C GLN A 469 -5.86 -16.88 -0.90
N GLU A 470 -5.31 -16.13 0.05
CA GLU A 470 -4.86 -14.76 -0.19
C GLU A 470 -3.64 -14.72 -1.13
N GLY A 471 -2.70 -15.65 -0.95
CA GLY A 471 -1.59 -15.83 -1.89
C GLY A 471 -2.04 -16.14 -3.31
N GLU A 472 -3.10 -16.94 -3.47
CA GLU A 472 -3.70 -17.25 -4.78
C GLU A 472 -4.37 -16.03 -5.42
N LYS A 473 -5.12 -15.24 -4.64
CA LYS A 473 -5.70 -13.97 -5.11
C LYS A 473 -4.63 -12.97 -5.53
N ASN A 474 -3.52 -12.91 -4.79
CA ASN A 474 -2.39 -12.03 -5.12
C ASN A 474 -1.69 -12.45 -6.41
N ARG A 475 -1.51 -13.76 -6.64
CA ARG A 475 -0.98 -14.28 -7.92
C ARG A 475 -1.94 -13.97 -9.08
N ALA A 476 -3.24 -14.18 -8.91
CA ALA A 476 -4.24 -13.86 -9.92
C ALA A 476 -4.26 -12.37 -10.27
N HIS A 477 -4.13 -11.50 -9.26
CA HIS A 477 -4.05 -10.05 -9.46
C HIS A 477 -2.76 -9.63 -10.17
N ALA A 478 -1.61 -10.23 -9.84
CA ALA A 478 -0.34 -9.97 -10.52
C ALA A 478 -0.41 -10.36 -12.00
N VAL A 479 -0.95 -11.54 -12.31
CA VAL A 479 -1.15 -12.00 -13.70
C VAL A 479 -2.12 -11.08 -14.46
N ALA A 480 -3.21 -10.65 -13.81
CA ALA A 480 -4.16 -9.72 -14.44
C ALA A 480 -3.53 -8.34 -14.71
N LYS A 481 -2.65 -7.86 -13.83
CA LYS A 481 -1.93 -6.60 -14.01
C LYS A 481 -0.93 -6.68 -15.17
N GLU A 482 -0.16 -7.77 -15.25
CA GLU A 482 0.79 -7.99 -16.35
C GLU A 482 0.07 -8.10 -17.71
N LYS A 483 -1.08 -8.79 -17.74
CA LYS A 483 -1.94 -8.85 -18.94
C LYS A 483 -2.43 -7.46 -19.38
N ARG A 484 -2.85 -6.60 -18.43
CA ARG A 484 -3.26 -5.21 -18.73
C ARG A 484 -2.09 -4.38 -19.25
N GLN A 485 -0.92 -4.49 -18.65
CA GLN A 485 0.27 -3.80 -19.13
C GLN A 485 0.63 -4.21 -20.56
N ARG A 486 0.46 -5.49 -20.91
CA ARG A 486 0.70 -5.99 -22.27
C ARG A 486 -0.32 -5.47 -23.28
N THR A 487 -1.60 -5.32 -22.89
CA THR A 487 -2.61 -4.71 -23.76
C THR A 487 -2.38 -3.22 -23.94
N ASP A 488 -2.02 -2.51 -22.88
CA ASP A 488 -1.74 -1.07 -22.91
C ASP A 488 -0.51 -0.77 -23.78
N ALA A 489 0.56 -1.56 -23.66
CA ALA A 489 1.75 -1.44 -24.50
C ALA A 489 1.45 -1.67 -25.99
N MET A 490 0.51 -2.57 -26.31
CA MET A 490 0.07 -2.80 -27.69
C MET A 490 -0.75 -1.61 -28.22
N ASP A 491 -1.56 -0.98 -27.37
CA ASP A 491 -2.31 0.22 -27.73
C ASP A 491 -1.41 1.43 -27.97
N GLU A 492 -0.36 1.59 -27.18
CA GLU A 492 0.67 2.62 -27.42
C GLU A 492 1.36 2.44 -28.77
N GLN A 493 1.69 1.20 -29.15
CA GLN A 493 2.28 0.90 -30.47
C GLN A 493 1.32 1.23 -31.62
N ILE A 494 0.03 0.91 -31.48
CA ILE A 494 -0.99 1.24 -32.49
C ILE A 494 -1.15 2.76 -32.61
N LEU A 495 -1.12 3.50 -31.50
CA LEU A 495 -1.17 4.97 -31.50
C LEU A 495 0.04 5.60 -32.18
N ALA A 496 1.24 5.05 -31.95
CA ALA A 496 2.47 5.49 -32.59
C ALA A 496 2.41 5.32 -34.12
N LEU A 497 1.99 4.16 -34.61
CA LEU A 497 1.82 3.90 -36.04
C LEU A 497 0.75 4.81 -36.67
N ARG A 498 -0.34 5.10 -35.94
CA ARG A 498 -1.35 6.07 -36.39
C ARG A 498 -0.80 7.50 -36.43
N ALA A 499 0.16 7.85 -35.57
CA ALA A 499 0.84 9.14 -35.63
C ALA A 499 1.79 9.21 -36.83
N GLU A 500 2.57 8.15 -37.08
CA GLU A 500 3.44 8.02 -38.24
C GLU A 500 2.66 8.10 -39.56
N LYS A 501 1.57 7.37 -39.69
CA LYS A 501 0.65 7.46 -40.85
C LYS A 501 0.17 8.90 -41.09
N ARG A 502 -0.22 9.62 -40.03
CA ARG A 502 -0.63 11.03 -40.12
C ARG A 502 0.51 11.91 -40.63
N GLN A 503 1.73 11.70 -40.14
CA GLN A 503 2.91 12.43 -40.58
C GLN A 503 3.23 12.19 -42.06
N LEU A 504 3.20 10.93 -42.51
CA LEU A 504 3.41 10.58 -43.92
C LEU A 504 2.31 11.15 -44.82
N THR A 505 1.06 11.18 -44.33
CA THR A 505 -0.06 11.81 -45.06
C THR A 505 0.14 13.32 -45.21
N ILE A 506 0.62 14.00 -44.16
CA ILE A 506 0.95 15.44 -44.21
C ILE A 506 2.09 15.69 -45.21
N GLN A 507 3.12 14.84 -45.21
CA GLN A 507 4.22 14.93 -46.18
C GLN A 507 3.72 14.76 -47.61
N LEU A 508 2.81 13.80 -47.85
CA LEU A 508 2.19 13.60 -49.16
C LEU A 508 1.41 14.82 -49.62
N CYS A 509 0.62 15.43 -48.74
CA CYS A 509 -0.14 16.65 -49.04
C CYS A 509 0.74 17.90 -49.23
N SER A 510 1.99 17.87 -48.76
CA SER A 510 2.95 18.98 -48.87
C SER A 510 3.73 18.97 -50.18
N ILE A 511 3.60 17.93 -51.01
CA ILE A 511 4.24 17.83 -52.33
C ILE A 511 3.38 18.58 -53.36
N GLU A 512 4.00 19.46 -54.14
CA GLU A 512 3.31 20.22 -55.18
C GLU A 512 2.75 19.29 -56.28
N PRO A 513 1.49 19.48 -56.73
CA PRO A 513 0.88 18.67 -57.76
C PRO A 513 1.71 18.71 -59.06
N GLY A 514 2.25 17.57 -59.49
CA GLY A 514 3.00 17.45 -60.74
C GLY A 514 4.52 17.39 -60.61
N THR A 515 5.08 17.44 -59.39
CA THR A 515 6.52 17.16 -59.17
C THR A 515 6.75 15.78 -58.56
N ASN A 516 7.74 15.07 -59.09
CA ASN A 516 8.38 13.87 -58.53
C ASN A 516 7.44 12.68 -58.23
N THR A 517 6.83 12.10 -59.27
CA THR A 517 5.96 10.90 -59.22
C THR A 517 6.57 9.73 -58.45
N SER A 518 7.90 9.57 -58.49
CA SER A 518 8.60 8.52 -57.74
C SER A 518 8.48 8.71 -56.22
N LEU A 519 8.51 9.95 -55.74
CA LEU A 519 8.41 10.28 -54.32
C LEU A 519 6.98 10.10 -53.80
N ILE A 520 5.99 10.52 -54.60
CA ILE A 520 4.56 10.33 -54.31
C ILE A 520 4.24 8.84 -54.20
N ASN A 521 4.74 8.02 -55.13
CA ASN A 521 4.56 6.56 -55.10
C ASN A 521 5.24 5.92 -53.88
N ALA A 522 6.45 6.38 -53.52
CA ALA A 522 7.19 5.86 -52.37
C ALA A 522 6.49 6.17 -51.03
N ILE A 523 6.02 7.41 -50.83
CA ILE A 523 5.28 7.80 -49.61
C ILE A 523 3.92 7.08 -49.54
N SER A 524 3.23 6.93 -50.68
CA SER A 524 1.97 6.17 -50.73
C SER A 524 2.15 4.69 -50.40
N ALA A 525 3.23 4.08 -50.87
CA ALA A 525 3.58 2.70 -50.52
C ALA A 525 3.89 2.55 -49.01
N SER A 526 4.63 3.51 -48.43
CA SER A 526 4.93 3.52 -47.00
C SER A 526 3.68 3.72 -46.13
N ILE A 527 2.72 4.55 -46.56
CA ILE A 527 1.41 4.66 -45.89
C ILE A 527 0.66 3.33 -45.91
N ALA A 528 0.65 2.62 -47.04
CA ALA A 528 -0.01 1.32 -47.16
C ALA A 528 0.63 0.24 -46.28
N GLU A 529 1.97 0.27 -46.14
CA GLU A 529 2.70 -0.61 -45.22
C GLU A 529 2.32 -0.35 -43.76
N VAL A 530 2.34 0.92 -43.32
CA VAL A 530 1.92 1.31 -41.97
C VAL A 530 0.45 0.96 -41.70
N GLU A 531 -0.42 1.03 -42.69
CA GLU A 531 -1.83 0.60 -42.57
C GLU A 531 -1.98 -0.90 -42.34
N GLU A 532 -1.23 -1.74 -43.06
CA GLU A 532 -1.26 -3.19 -42.85
C GLU A 532 -0.65 -3.55 -41.49
N ASP A 533 0.37 -2.83 -41.05
CA ASP A 533 1.01 -2.96 -39.73
C ASP A 533 0.07 -2.64 -38.57
N ILE A 534 -0.78 -1.61 -38.72
CA ILE A 534 -1.85 -1.27 -37.76
C ILE A 534 -2.87 -2.42 -37.71
N LYS A 535 -3.32 -2.89 -38.88
CA LYS A 535 -4.33 -3.93 -39.01
C LYS A 535 -3.86 -5.27 -38.42
N GLN A 536 -2.61 -5.66 -38.66
CA GLN A 536 -2.02 -6.86 -38.10
C GLN A 536 -1.94 -6.80 -36.57
N ARG A 537 -1.55 -5.65 -36.01
CA ARG A 537 -1.51 -5.45 -34.55
C ARG A 537 -2.91 -5.41 -33.93
N GLU A 538 -3.91 -4.86 -34.61
CA GLU A 538 -5.31 -4.91 -34.17
C GLU A 538 -5.90 -6.33 -34.20
N ILE A 539 -5.51 -7.16 -35.17
CA ILE A 539 -5.87 -8.59 -35.22
C ILE A 539 -5.23 -9.34 -34.05
N ASN A 540 -3.93 -9.12 -33.80
CA ASN A 540 -3.23 -9.72 -32.66
C ASN A 540 -3.87 -9.32 -31.32
N LYS A 541 -4.28 -8.05 -31.18
CA LYS A 541 -5.03 -7.56 -30.02
C LYS A 541 -6.35 -8.31 -29.83
N LYS A 542 -7.14 -8.48 -30.90
CA LYS A 542 -8.42 -9.20 -30.87
C LYS A 542 -8.24 -10.69 -30.57
N GLY A 543 -7.20 -11.32 -31.10
CA GLY A 543 -6.85 -12.71 -30.81
C GLY A 543 -6.52 -12.95 -29.33
N MET A 544 -5.85 -11.99 -28.68
CA MET A 544 -5.59 -12.05 -27.23
C MET A 544 -6.87 -11.90 -26.39
N GLN A 545 -7.82 -11.07 -26.84
CA GLN A 545 -9.10 -10.84 -26.14
C GLN A 545 -10.10 -12.00 -26.29
N GLN A 546 -9.98 -12.85 -27.31
CA GLN A 546 -10.89 -13.99 -27.53
C GLN A 546 -10.58 -15.21 -26.65
N ILE A 547 -9.39 -15.27 -26.03
CA ILE A 547 -9.01 -16.34 -25.08
C ILE A 547 -9.64 -16.10 -23.69
N ASP A 548 -10.28 -14.94 -23.46
CA ASP A 548 -10.73 -14.47 -22.14
C ASP A 548 -12.19 -14.82 -21.75
N VAL A 549 -12.84 -15.82 -22.36
CA VAL A 549 -14.26 -16.16 -22.01
C VAL A 549 -14.40 -17.02 -20.73
N GLU A 550 -13.32 -17.52 -20.13
CA GLU A 550 -13.41 -18.38 -18.92
C GLU A 550 -13.32 -17.67 -17.57
N VAL A 551 -13.44 -16.34 -17.52
CA VAL A 551 -13.75 -15.65 -16.25
C VAL A 551 -15.18 -15.14 -16.35
N PRO A 552 -16.16 -15.74 -15.65
CA PRO A 552 -17.52 -15.24 -15.63
C PRO A 552 -17.47 -13.80 -15.14
N THR A 553 -17.77 -12.87 -16.04
CA THR A 553 -18.12 -11.51 -15.64
C THR A 553 -19.36 -11.66 -14.74
N PRO A 554 -19.43 -11.01 -13.56
CA PRO A 554 -20.63 -11.07 -12.74
C PRO A 554 -21.83 -10.66 -13.59
N ILE A 555 -22.77 -11.58 -13.78
CA ILE A 555 -24.01 -11.33 -14.50
C ILE A 555 -24.70 -10.16 -13.80
N LYS A 556 -24.81 -9.03 -14.49
CA LYS A 556 -25.65 -7.91 -14.08
C LYS A 556 -27.10 -8.37 -14.16
N ASN A 557 -27.64 -8.96 -13.10
CA ASN A 557 -29.08 -9.14 -12.96
C ASN A 557 -29.69 -7.76 -12.64
N ASN A 558 -30.00 -7.01 -13.69
CA ASN A 558 -30.85 -5.82 -13.64
C ASN A 558 -32.35 -6.21 -13.60
N CYS A 559 -32.72 -7.10 -12.69
CA CYS A 559 -34.12 -7.39 -12.39
C CYS A 559 -34.40 -6.96 -10.96
N THR A 560 -35.10 -5.83 -10.82
CA THR A 560 -35.85 -5.50 -9.62
C THR A 560 -36.77 -6.69 -9.29
N PRO A 561 -36.80 -7.21 -8.06
CA PRO A 561 -37.76 -8.25 -7.70
C PRO A 561 -39.18 -7.70 -7.88
N GLU A 562 -40.00 -8.38 -8.68
CA GLU A 562 -41.43 -8.10 -8.74
C GLU A 562 -42.05 -8.32 -7.36
N ASP A 563 -42.76 -7.30 -6.91
CA ASP A 563 -43.49 -7.25 -5.64
C ASP A 563 -44.62 -8.29 -5.68
N LYS A 564 -44.39 -9.46 -5.10
CA LYS A 564 -45.44 -10.47 -4.90
C LYS A 564 -46.14 -10.22 -3.56
N SER A 565 -47.05 -9.25 -3.57
CA SER A 565 -48.13 -9.16 -2.58
C SER A 565 -49.48 -9.41 -3.26
N LYS A 566 -49.98 -10.64 -3.14
CA LYS A 566 -51.40 -10.97 -3.01
C LYS A 566 -51.54 -12.03 -1.94
#